data_AF-A0A2A2KD35-F1
#
_entry.id   AF-A0A2A2KD35-F1
#
_cell.length_a   1.000
_cell.length_b   1.000
_cell.length_c   1.000
_cell.angle_alpha   90.00
_cell.angle_beta   90.00
_cell.angle_gamma   90.00
#
_symmetry.space_group_name_H-M   'P 1'
#
loop_
_entity.id
_entity.type
_entity.pdbx_description
1 polymer ?
#
loop_
_entity_poly.entity_id
_entity_poly.type
_entity_poly.pdbx_seq_one_letter_code
_entity_poly.pdbx_strand_id
1 'polypeptide(L)'
;MSLAPLAMLGGLSSAGMSVIGLGLTGVLLDFAVQMNLVIGQREVYALDPASRGRLNALYMTSIFLGGAVGSALASGVYAQFGWQGVALLGAGLPAVALVVFLIVSRR
;
A
#
# COMPACT_ATOMS: atom_id res chain seq x y z
N MET A 1 -4.76 -0.91 7.88
CA MET A 1 -3.37 -0.50 7.53
C MET A 1 -2.28 -1.36 8.18
N SER A 2 -2.49 -1.95 9.35
CA SER A 2 -1.53 -2.87 10.02
C SER A 2 -1.35 -4.24 9.35
N LEU A 3 -2.25 -4.64 8.45
CA LEU A 3 -2.21 -5.93 7.74
C LEU A 3 -1.15 -5.97 6.62
N ALA A 4 -0.88 -4.85 5.94
CA ALA A 4 0.06 -4.81 4.82
C ALA A 4 1.53 -5.06 5.26
N PRO A 5 2.03 -4.49 6.38
CA PRO A 5 3.35 -4.82 6.90
C PRO A 5 3.47 -6.29 7.36
N LEU A 6 2.43 -6.84 7.99
CA LEU A 6 2.41 -8.23 8.46
C LEU A 6 2.42 -9.23 7.31
N ALA A 7 1.71 -8.94 6.21
CA ALA A 7 1.68 -9.77 5.02
C ALA A 7 3.06 -9.84 4.34
N MET A 8 3.77 -8.72 4.24
CA MET A 8 5.10 -8.69 3.60
C MET A 8 6.21 -9.29 4.48
N LEU A 9 6.06 -9.28 5.82
CA LEU A 9 6.97 -10.00 6.72
C LEU A 9 6.86 -11.53 6.58
N GLY A 10 5.67 -12.05 6.24
CA GLY A 10 5.48 -13.46 5.86
C GLY A 10 6.14 -13.83 4.53
N GLY A 11 6.42 -12.85 3.67
CA GLY A 11 7.16 -13.03 2.41
C GLY A 11 8.68 -13.06 2.56
N LEU A 12 9.23 -12.78 3.75
CA LEU A 12 10.68 -12.79 4.02
C LEU A 12 11.25 -14.19 4.32
N SER A 13 10.40 -15.18 4.61
CA SER A 13 10.83 -16.54 4.93
C SER A 13 11.16 -17.36 3.68
N SER A 14 12.44 -17.34 3.28
CA SER A 14 13.14 -18.26 2.35
C SER A 14 12.48 -18.56 0.99
N ALA A 15 13.30 -18.59 -0.06
CA ALA A 15 12.92 -18.80 -1.46
C ALA A 15 12.19 -20.14 -1.82
N GLY A 16 11.60 -20.87 -0.87
CA GLY A 16 10.98 -22.19 -1.10
C GLY A 16 9.68 -22.51 -0.33
N MET A 17 9.12 -21.63 0.50
CA MET A 17 7.92 -21.97 1.31
C MET A 17 6.60 -21.55 0.64
N SER A 18 6.18 -22.36 -0.34
CA SER A 18 4.84 -22.50 -0.91
C SER A 18 4.25 -21.30 -1.67
N VAL A 19 3.83 -21.54 -2.92
CA VAL A 19 2.93 -20.68 -3.73
C VAL A 19 1.75 -20.14 -2.91
N ILE A 20 1.32 -20.89 -1.89
CA ILE A 20 0.26 -20.49 -0.95
C ILE A 20 0.65 -19.23 -0.16
N GLY A 21 1.90 -19.07 0.27
CA GLY A 21 2.37 -17.88 0.99
C GLY A 21 2.35 -16.61 0.12
N LEU A 22 2.74 -16.74 -1.15
CA LEU A 22 2.61 -15.66 -2.14
C LEU A 22 1.14 -15.36 -2.44
N GLY A 23 0.29 -16.39 -2.57
CA GLY A 23 -1.15 -16.26 -2.77
C GLY A 23 -1.83 -15.52 -1.61
N LEU A 24 -1.56 -15.93 -0.37
CA LEU A 24 -2.07 -15.27 0.84
C LEU A 24 -1.62 -13.81 0.92
N THR A 25 -0.34 -13.55 0.62
CA THR A 25 0.18 -12.17 0.60
C THR A 25 -0.54 -11.33 -0.45
N GLY A 26 -0.77 -11.87 -1.65
CA GLY A 26 -1.53 -11.20 -2.70
C GLY A 26 -2.97 -10.88 -2.29
N VAL A 27 -3.68 -11.85 -1.71
CA VAL A 27 -5.07 -11.67 -1.23
C VAL A 27 -5.13 -10.60 -0.13
N LEU A 28 -4.21 -10.66 0.84
CA LEU A 28 -4.17 -9.68 1.93
C LEU A 28 -3.83 -8.27 1.43
N LEU A 29 -2.92 -8.15 0.46
CA LEU A 29 -2.59 -6.87 -0.16
C LEU A 29 -3.77 -6.31 -0.94
N ASP A 30 -4.47 -7.11 -1.75
CA ASP A 30 -5.65 -6.66 -2.48
C ASP A 30 -6.73 -6.17 -1.51
N PHE A 31 -7.03 -6.96 -0.48
CA PHE A 31 -8.00 -6.61 0.54
C PHE A 31 -7.63 -5.30 1.26
N ALA A 32 -6.37 -5.11 1.60
CA ALA A 32 -5.90 -3.89 2.24
C ALA A 32 -6.03 -2.66 1.33
N VAL A 33 -5.68 -2.79 0.04
CA VAL A 33 -5.79 -1.72 -0.96
C VAL A 33 -7.26 -1.36 -1.19
N GLN A 34 -8.13 -2.35 -1.38
CA GLN A 34 -9.55 -2.13 -1.61
C GLN A 34 -10.24 -1.52 -0.39
N MET A 35 -9.92 -1.97 0.83
CA MET A 35 -10.43 -1.35 2.05
C MET A 35 -10.02 0.12 2.15
N ASN A 36 -8.76 0.45 1.84
CA ASN A 36 -8.27 1.83 1.87
C ASN A 36 -8.97 2.70 0.82
N LEU A 37 -9.17 2.18 -0.39
CA LEU A 37 -9.93 2.83 -1.44
C LEU A 37 -11.35 3.16 -0.99
N VAL A 38 -12.09 2.18 -0.44
CA VAL A 38 -13.48 2.37 0.01
C VAL A 38 -13.56 3.40 1.14
N ILE A 39 -12.68 3.33 2.14
CA ILE A 39 -12.66 4.29 3.26
C ILE A 39 -12.32 5.70 2.76
N GLY A 40 -11.28 5.84 1.93
CA GLY A 40 -10.86 7.13 1.38
C GLY A 40 -11.93 7.75 0.47
N GLN A 41 -12.59 6.94 -0.36
CA GLN A 41 -13.74 7.40 -1.16
C GLN A 41 -14.87 7.88 -0.24
N ARG A 42 -15.20 7.14 0.82
CA ARG A 42 -16.25 7.55 1.77
C ARG A 42 -15.96 8.91 2.41
N GLU A 43 -14.71 9.17 2.81
CA GLU A 43 -14.33 10.49 3.33
C GLU A 43 -14.46 11.59 2.28
N VAL A 44 -14.01 11.34 1.05
CA VAL A 44 -14.16 12.30 -0.07
C VAL A 44 -15.64 12.60 -0.34
N TYR A 45 -16.51 11.59 -0.31
CA TYR A 45 -17.95 11.76 -0.53
C TYR A 45 -18.69 12.39 0.66
N ALA A 46 -18.13 12.33 1.87
CA ALA A 46 -18.68 13.01 3.06
C ALA A 46 -18.51 14.54 3.00
N LEU A 47 -17.60 15.04 2.15
CA LEU A 47 -17.38 16.46 1.93
C LEU A 47 -18.43 17.09 0.99
N ASP A 48 -18.44 18.42 0.96
CA ASP A 48 -19.43 19.23 0.24
C ASP A 48 -19.57 18.80 -1.23
N PRO A 49 -20.82 18.59 -1.74
CA PRO A 49 -21.10 18.15 -3.10
C PRO A 49 -20.37 18.93 -4.20
N ALA A 50 -20.17 20.24 -4.03
CA ALA A 50 -19.53 21.09 -5.02
C ALA A 50 -18.03 20.77 -5.20
N SER A 51 -17.39 20.21 -4.18
CA SER A 51 -15.96 19.89 -4.16
C SER A 51 -15.63 18.42 -4.44
N ARG A 52 -16.60 17.51 -4.41
CA ARG A 52 -16.40 16.05 -4.53
C ARG A 52 -15.63 15.65 -5.78
N GLY A 53 -15.99 16.21 -6.94
CA GLY A 53 -15.35 15.87 -8.21
C GLY A 53 -13.85 16.20 -8.23
N ARG A 54 -13.48 17.37 -7.70
CA ARG A 54 -12.08 17.82 -7.59
C ARG A 54 -11.29 16.98 -6.59
N LEU A 55 -11.87 16.70 -5.43
CA LEU A 55 -11.24 15.93 -4.38
C LEU A 55 -11.03 14.47 -4.80
N ASN A 56 -12.00 13.86 -5.49
CA ASN A 56 -11.87 12.53 -6.03
C ASN A 56 -10.76 12.45 -7.09
N ALA A 57 -10.71 13.44 -7.99
CA ALA A 57 -9.63 13.52 -8.98
C ALA A 57 -8.25 13.63 -8.32
N LEU A 58 -8.11 14.47 -7.28
CA LEU A 58 -6.86 14.62 -6.53
C LEU A 58 -6.47 13.32 -5.80
N TYR A 59 -7.45 12.65 -5.19
CA TYR A 59 -7.27 11.38 -4.50
C TYR A 59 -6.77 10.29 -5.46
N MET A 60 -7.44 10.11 -6.59
CA MET A 60 -7.03 9.14 -7.62
C MET A 60 -5.68 9.49 -8.23
N THR A 61 -5.41 10.77 -8.51
CA THR A 61 -4.10 11.23 -9.00
C THR A 61 -2.99 10.88 -8.02
N SER A 62 -3.21 11.04 -6.72
CA SER A 62 -2.24 10.70 -5.68
C SER A 62 -1.95 9.19 -5.64
N ILE A 63 -2.99 8.35 -5.78
CA ILE A 63 -2.84 6.89 -5.86
C ILE A 63 -2.02 6.49 -7.09
N PHE A 64 -2.35 7.04 -8.26
CA PHE A 64 -1.61 6.75 -9.50
C PHE A 64 -0.15 7.20 -9.42
N LEU A 65 0.10 8.38 -8.87
CA LEU A 65 1.46 8.89 -8.68
C LEU A 65 2.27 7.97 -7.76
N GLY A 66 1.67 7.54 -6.64
CA GLY A 66 2.28 6.57 -5.73
C GLY A 66 2.59 5.23 -6.43
N GLY A 67 1.65 4.72 -7.23
CA GLY A 67 1.84 3.51 -8.03
C GLY A 67 2.96 3.62 -9.06
N ALA A 68 3.07 4.76 -9.74
CA ALA A 68 4.13 5.03 -10.71
C ALA A 68 5.52 5.08 -10.04
N VAL A 69 5.66 5.83 -8.94
CA VAL A 69 6.90 5.91 -8.16
C VAL A 69 7.28 4.55 -7.59
N GLY A 70 6.32 3.83 -7.01
CA GLY A 70 6.53 2.48 -6.49
C GLY A 70 7.02 1.50 -7.56
N SER A 71 6.46 1.56 -8.77
CA SER A 71 6.84 0.69 -9.89
C SER A 71 8.25 1.00 -10.43
N ALA A 72 8.60 2.29 -10.51
CA ALA A 72 9.94 2.73 -10.92
C ALA A 72 11.01 2.26 -9.92
N LEU A 73 10.73 2.40 -8.61
CA LEU A 73 11.65 1.97 -7.55
C LEU A 73 11.74 0.43 -7.48
N ALA A 74 10.63 -0.28 -7.64
CA ALA A 74 10.59 -1.74 -7.53
C ALA A 74 11.54 -2.42 -8.53
N SER A 75 11.63 -1.91 -9.77
CA SER A 75 12.50 -2.49 -10.80
C SER A 75 13.99 -2.37 -10.43
N GLY A 76 14.42 -1.19 -9.96
CA GLY A 76 15.81 -0.97 -9.53
C GLY A 76 16.16 -1.76 -8.27
N VAL A 77 15.24 -1.82 -7.31
CA VAL A 77 15.42 -2.59 -6.07
C VAL A 77 15.48 -4.09 -6.36
N TYR A 78 14.64 -4.60 -7.28
CA TYR A 78 14.69 -6.00 -7.68
C TYR A 78 16.03 -6.37 -8.32
N ALA A 79 16.57 -5.51 -9.18
CA ALA A 79 17.83 -5.77 -9.86
C ALA A 79 19.03 -5.88 -8.88
N GLN A 80 19.02 -5.13 -7.78
CA GLN A 80 20.12 -5.09 -6.82
C GLN A 80 19.93 -6.01 -5.60
N PHE A 81 18.70 -6.14 -5.12
CA PHE A 81 18.36 -6.80 -3.85
C PHE A 81 17.37 -7.96 -4.01
N GLY A 82 17.00 -8.29 -5.25
CA GLY A 82 16.08 -9.38 -5.57
C GLY A 82 14.68 -9.20 -4.96
N TRP A 83 13.98 -10.31 -4.83
CA TRP A 83 12.61 -10.35 -4.28
C TRP A 83 12.51 -9.80 -2.85
N GLN A 84 13.51 -10.07 -2.01
CA GLN A 84 13.52 -9.61 -0.62
C GLN A 84 13.56 -8.08 -0.53
N GLY A 85 14.33 -7.41 -1.40
CA GLY A 85 14.35 -5.95 -1.47
C GLY A 85 12.99 -5.38 -1.86
N VAL A 86 12.33 -5.96 -2.86
CA VAL A 86 10.99 -5.53 -3.29
C VAL A 86 9.96 -5.74 -2.20
N ALA A 87 10.03 -6.86 -1.47
CA ALA A 87 9.15 -7.15 -0.35
C ALA A 87 9.34 -6.15 0.80
N LEU A 88 10.59 -5.80 1.14
CA LEU A 88 10.87 -4.79 2.16
C LEU A 88 10.38 -3.40 1.75
N LEU A 89 10.59 -3.03 0.48
CA LEU A 89 10.09 -1.75 -0.07
C LEU A 89 8.57 -1.67 0.03
N GLY A 90 7.87 -2.73 -0.40
CA GLY A 90 6.41 -2.81 -0.35
C GLY A 90 5.84 -2.83 1.08
N ALA A 91 6.58 -3.37 2.05
CA ALA A 91 6.20 -3.35 3.47
C ALA A 91 6.43 -1.98 4.11
N GLY A 92 7.56 -1.36 3.78
CA GLY A 92 8.07 -0.15 4.42
C GLY A 92 7.21 1.07 4.14
N LEU A 93 6.79 1.28 2.90
CA LEU A 93 5.95 2.41 2.50
C LEU A 93 4.62 2.50 3.29
N PRO A 94 3.78 1.45 3.36
CA PRO A 94 2.56 1.48 4.17
C PRO A 94 2.83 1.49 5.68
N ALA A 95 3.96 0.94 6.15
CA ALA A 95 4.36 1.05 7.54
C ALA A 95 4.68 2.51 7.93
N VAL A 96 5.40 3.25 7.09
CA VAL A 96 5.66 4.69 7.29
C VAL A 96 4.35 5.48 7.27
N ALA A 97 3.45 5.20 6.32
CA ALA A 97 2.14 5.83 6.26
C ALA A 97 1.32 5.56 7.53
N LEU A 98 1.36 4.35 8.07
CA LEU A 98 0.71 4.00 9.33
C LEU A 98 1.30 4.77 10.52
N VAL A 99 2.64 4.90 10.60
CA VAL A 99 3.30 5.68 11.65
C VAL A 99 2.87 7.15 11.57
N VAL A 100 2.88 7.74 10.38
CA VAL A 100 2.42 9.13 10.17
C VAL A 100 0.96 9.29 10.59
N PHE A 101 0.08 8.36 10.19
CA PHE A 101 -1.32 8.37 10.58
C PHE A 101 -1.49 8.32 12.10
N LEU A 102 -0.75 7.44 12.80
CA LEU A 102 -0.79 7.34 14.26
C LEU A 102 -0.27 8.59 14.97
N ILE A 103 0.70 9.29 14.38
CA ILE A 103 1.21 10.56 14.92
C ILE A 103 0.17 11.68 14.73
N VAL A 104 -0.44 11.77 13.55
CA VAL A 104 -1.42 12.81 13.20
C VAL A 104 -2.72 12.61 13.96
N SER A 105 -3.22 11.37 14.05
CA SER A 105 -4.47 11.04 14.79
C SER A 105 -4.36 11.20 16.31
N ARG A 106 -3.15 11.40 16.84
CA ARG A 106 -2.93 11.72 18.26
C ARG A 106 -2.93 13.22 18.57
N ARG A 107 -3.09 14.08 17.56
CA ARG A 107 -3.29 15.53 17.70
C ARG A 107 -4.73 15.90 17.45
#